data_AF-A0A0S8I7D1-F1
#
_entry.id   AF-A0A0S8I7D1-F1
#
_cell.length_a   1.000
_cell.length_b   1.000
_cell.length_c   1.000
_cell.angle_alpha   90.00
_cell.angle_beta   90.00
_cell.angle_gamma   90.00
#
_symmetry.space_group_name_H-M   'P 1'
#
loop_
_entity.id
_entity.type
_entity.pdbx_description
1 polymer ?
#
loop_
_entity_poly.entity_id
_entity_poly.type
_entity_poly.pdbx_seq_one_letter_code
_entity_poly.pdbx_strand_id
1 'polypeptide(L)'
;MPTLQKFVNGFSIWLWWLIACTAGLFLGLTFSFFIYSLTNSILTDPSPRMYFYIAFPLVGLTLGFSQWLLIRRYLPQVRRWILANTLSYSLSVILWIFLDPFFESMADNQNTIGIVVVGIASLLLWLVIRRRFTRSLGWAVVSGIVLIAFFYSIRMIGLDLGQSSGKYIVGDHITFAFSTGIPSGVASGILVVLLIGPVLSRDSHLVEGLARLSEVSKFSTRPEIRVAETPPSEPSFAKFILTKIGLPLLTIGVLALILWITGSSYP
;
A
#
# COMPACT_ATOMS: atom_id res chain seq x y z
N MET A 1 -8.36 15.36 -28.67
CA MET A 1 -8.17 15.52 -27.22
C MET A 1 -6.90 14.79 -26.76
N PRO A 2 -5.73 15.45 -26.74
CA PRO A 2 -4.43 14.83 -26.39
C PRO A 2 -3.99 15.00 -24.92
N THR A 3 -4.80 15.64 -24.06
CA THR A 3 -4.33 16.12 -22.74
C THR A 3 -4.36 15.08 -21.62
N LEU A 4 -5.07 13.96 -21.77
CA LEU A 4 -5.19 12.95 -20.70
C LEU A 4 -4.04 11.94 -20.64
N GLN A 5 -3.18 11.88 -21.67
CA GLN A 5 -2.11 10.88 -21.74
C GLN A 5 -0.84 11.29 -20.97
N LYS A 6 -0.73 12.56 -20.52
CA LYS A 6 0.49 13.12 -19.93
C LYS A 6 0.75 12.74 -18.46
N PHE A 7 -0.20 12.12 -17.76
CA PHE A 7 -0.12 11.91 -16.31
C PHE A 7 0.11 10.47 -15.83
N VAL A 8 0.26 9.51 -16.74
CA VAL A 8 0.54 8.12 -16.36
C VAL A 8 2.04 7.88 -16.36
N ASN A 9 2.79 8.67 -15.59
CA ASN A 9 4.16 8.31 -15.25
C ASN A 9 4.13 7.32 -14.08
N GLY A 10 5.06 6.35 -14.07
CA GLY A 10 5.12 5.35 -13.01
C GLY A 10 5.17 5.97 -11.61
N PHE A 11 5.80 7.14 -11.49
CA PHE A 11 5.85 7.90 -10.23
C PHE A 11 4.47 8.34 -9.72
N SER A 12 3.59 8.87 -10.57
CA SER A 12 2.23 9.25 -10.16
C SER A 12 1.47 8.04 -9.65
N ILE A 13 1.54 6.90 -10.35
CA ILE A 13 0.92 5.64 -9.90
C ILE A 13 1.47 5.22 -8.53
N TRP A 14 2.79 5.29 -8.34
CA TRP A 14 3.45 4.98 -7.08
C TRP A 14 2.96 5.87 -5.93
N LEU A 15 2.90 7.19 -6.15
CA LEU A 15 2.47 8.15 -5.14
C LEU A 15 1.00 7.94 -4.77
N TRP A 16 0.12 7.77 -5.76
CA TRP A 16 -1.28 7.46 -5.51
C TRP A 16 -1.46 6.13 -4.79
N TRP A 17 -0.60 5.15 -5.05
CA TRP A 17 -0.62 3.86 -4.36
C TRP A 17 -0.23 3.98 -2.89
N LEU A 18 0.80 4.78 -2.60
CA LEU A 18 1.20 5.10 -1.24
C LEU A 18 0.06 5.78 -0.47
N ILE A 19 -0.59 6.77 -1.09
CA ILE A 19 -1.76 7.46 -0.50
C ILE A 19 -2.89 6.45 -0.27
N ALA A 20 -3.19 5.59 -1.24
CA ALA A 20 -4.24 4.58 -1.11
C ALA A 20 -3.96 3.59 0.03
N CYS A 21 -2.71 3.20 0.24
CA CYS A 21 -2.31 2.32 1.35
C CYS A 21 -2.49 3.00 2.71
N THR A 22 -1.98 4.23 2.83
CA THR A 22 -2.05 5.02 4.07
C THR A 22 -3.49 5.35 4.44
N ALA A 23 -4.28 5.85 3.48
CA ALA A 23 -5.68 6.18 3.68
C ALA A 23 -6.52 4.94 3.98
N GLY A 24 -6.26 3.82 3.30
CA GLY A 24 -6.92 2.55 3.54
C GLY A 24 -6.71 2.04 4.97
N LEU A 25 -5.47 1.99 5.44
CA LEU A 25 -5.14 1.59 6.81
C LEU A 25 -5.79 2.52 7.85
N PHE A 26 -5.68 3.84 7.64
CA PHE A 26 -6.25 4.84 8.54
C PHE A 26 -7.77 4.69 8.69
N LEU A 27 -8.48 4.59 7.56
CA LEU A 27 -9.93 4.39 7.54
C LEU A 27 -10.32 3.07 8.20
N GLY A 28 -9.60 1.99 7.88
CA GLY A 28 -9.81 0.68 8.48
C GLY A 28 -9.81 0.76 9.99
N LEU A 29 -8.71 1.26 10.56
CA LEU A 29 -8.52 1.39 12.00
C LEU A 29 -9.55 2.30 12.67
N THR A 30 -9.89 3.42 12.03
CA THR A 30 -10.88 4.36 12.55
C THR A 30 -12.27 3.71 12.61
N PHE A 31 -12.67 3.01 11.55
CA PHE A 31 -13.94 2.26 11.55
C PHE A 31 -13.93 1.12 12.56
N SER A 32 -12.82 0.41 12.70
CA SER A 32 -12.67 -0.67 13.67
C SER A 32 -12.82 -0.17 15.10
N PHE A 33 -12.18 0.95 15.44
CA PHE A 33 -12.31 1.56 16.74
C PHE A 33 -13.73 2.05 17.01
N PHE A 34 -14.38 2.65 16.00
CA PHE A 34 -15.77 3.06 16.12
C PHE A 34 -16.72 1.88 16.40
N ILE A 35 -16.60 0.78 15.64
CA ILE A 35 -17.43 -0.42 15.85
C ILE A 35 -17.11 -1.07 17.20
N TYR A 36 -15.84 -1.15 17.58
CA TYR A 36 -15.45 -1.68 18.89
C TYR A 36 -16.01 -0.83 20.04
N SER A 37 -15.94 0.50 19.94
CA SER A 37 -16.53 1.41 20.93
C SER A 37 -18.04 1.25 21.05
N LEU A 38 -18.74 1.10 19.91
CA LEU A 38 -20.17 0.80 19.88
C LEU A 38 -20.49 -0.57 20.47
N THR A 39 -19.61 -1.55 20.26
CA THR A 39 -19.77 -2.90 20.83
C THR A 39 -19.60 -2.87 22.34
N ASN A 40 -18.61 -2.12 22.84
CA ASN A 40 -18.35 -1.93 24.27
C ASN A 40 -19.47 -1.16 24.99
N SER A 41 -20.24 -0.32 24.29
CA SER A 41 -21.39 0.33 24.91
C SER A 41 -22.62 -0.57 25.05
N ILE A 42 -22.65 -1.70 24.32
CA ILE A 42 -23.76 -2.65 24.31
C ILE A 42 -23.45 -3.89 25.15
N LEU A 43 -22.22 -4.40 25.06
CA LEU A 43 -21.79 -5.61 25.77
C LEU A 43 -21.20 -5.28 27.13
N THR A 44 -21.63 -5.99 28.16
CA THR A 44 -21.01 -5.94 29.48
C THR A 44 -19.73 -6.78 29.44
N ASP A 45 -18.58 -6.12 29.46
CA ASP A 45 -17.24 -6.74 29.52
C ASP A 45 -16.79 -7.55 28.27
N PRO A 46 -16.68 -6.91 27.09
CA PRO A 46 -16.15 -7.57 25.90
C PRO A 46 -14.65 -7.84 26.03
N SER A 47 -14.23 -9.06 25.68
CA SER A 47 -12.81 -9.41 25.68
C SER A 47 -11.98 -8.44 24.83
N PRO A 48 -10.76 -8.04 25.27
CA PRO A 48 -9.87 -7.18 24.48
C PRO A 48 -9.56 -7.76 23.07
N ARG A 49 -9.59 -9.09 22.94
CA ARG A 49 -9.41 -9.80 21.66
C ARG A 49 -10.51 -9.48 20.64
N MET A 50 -11.69 -9.04 21.11
CA MET A 50 -12.81 -8.65 20.26
C MET A 50 -12.47 -7.49 19.33
N TYR A 51 -11.63 -6.54 19.78
CA TYR A 51 -11.15 -5.47 18.92
C TYR A 51 -10.44 -6.03 17.69
N PHE A 52 -9.54 -7.01 17.86
CA PHE A 52 -8.77 -7.57 16.74
C PHE A 52 -9.64 -8.32 15.73
N TYR A 53 -10.68 -9.04 16.18
CA TYR A 53 -11.64 -9.69 15.29
C TYR A 53 -12.41 -8.72 14.41
N ILE A 54 -12.67 -7.50 14.91
CA ILE A 54 -13.32 -6.44 14.16
C ILE A 54 -12.29 -5.69 13.30
N ALA A 55 -11.09 -5.48 13.85
CA ALA A 55 -10.09 -4.59 13.26
C ALA A 55 -9.49 -5.13 11.99
N PHE A 56 -8.95 -6.35 12.02
CA PHE A 56 -8.22 -6.92 10.90
C PHE A 56 -9.08 -7.06 9.63
N PRO A 57 -10.31 -7.61 9.69
CA PRO A 57 -11.16 -7.70 8.49
C PRO A 57 -11.49 -6.32 7.89
N LEU A 58 -11.79 -5.33 8.73
CA LEU A 58 -12.10 -3.96 8.28
C LEU A 58 -10.89 -3.26 7.67
N VAL A 59 -9.72 -3.43 8.27
CA VAL A 59 -8.45 -2.93 7.71
C VAL A 59 -8.19 -3.58 6.35
N GLY A 60 -8.31 -4.91 6.23
CA GLY A 60 -8.15 -5.59 4.95
C GLY A 60 -9.17 -5.14 3.90
N LEU A 61 -10.43 -4.91 4.30
CA LEU A 61 -11.49 -4.43 3.43
C LEU A 61 -11.22 -3.01 2.90
N THR A 62 -10.96 -2.07 3.80
CA THR A 62 -10.73 -0.65 3.48
C THR A 62 -9.43 -0.45 2.70
N LEU A 63 -8.35 -1.14 3.09
CA LEU A 63 -7.08 -1.16 2.35
C LEU A 63 -7.27 -1.73 0.94
N GLY A 64 -7.89 -2.91 0.84
CA GLY A 64 -8.16 -3.58 -0.43
C GLY A 64 -9.03 -2.72 -1.34
N PHE A 65 -10.04 -2.04 -0.80
CA PHE A 65 -10.92 -1.14 -1.54
C PHE A 65 -10.17 0.10 -2.06
N SER A 66 -9.40 0.78 -1.20
CA SER A 66 -8.58 1.94 -1.58
C SER A 66 -7.58 1.60 -2.66
N GLN A 67 -6.86 0.48 -2.54
CA GLN A 67 -5.96 -0.02 -3.57
C GLN A 67 -6.70 -0.36 -4.86
N TRP A 68 -7.84 -1.05 -4.76
CA TRP A 68 -8.67 -1.43 -5.92
C TRP A 68 -9.14 -0.22 -6.74
N LEU A 69 -9.54 0.88 -6.09
CA LEU A 69 -9.96 2.11 -6.79
C LEU A 69 -8.89 2.64 -7.75
N LEU A 70 -7.62 2.46 -7.40
CA LEU A 70 -6.47 2.87 -8.20
C LEU A 70 -6.20 1.90 -9.34
N ILE A 71 -6.09 0.59 -9.04
CA ILE A 71 -5.66 -0.41 -10.03
C ILE A 71 -6.78 -0.87 -10.97
N ARG A 72 -8.06 -0.65 -10.65
CA ARG A 72 -9.19 -1.04 -11.53
C ARG A 72 -9.14 -0.37 -12.92
N ARG A 73 -8.42 0.76 -13.04
CA ARG A 73 -8.20 1.47 -14.31
C ARG A 73 -7.19 0.76 -15.22
N TYR A 74 -6.27 0.00 -14.63
CA TYR A 74 -5.18 -0.68 -15.34
C TYR A 74 -5.40 -2.18 -15.46
N LEU A 75 -6.18 -2.77 -14.54
CA LEU A 75 -6.39 -4.21 -14.44
C LEU A 75 -7.89 -4.52 -14.26
N PRO A 76 -8.63 -4.84 -15.35
CA PRO A 76 -10.10 -4.94 -15.34
C PRO A 76 -10.69 -6.03 -14.43
N GLN A 77 -9.92 -7.08 -14.12
CA GLN A 77 -10.39 -8.27 -13.39
C GLN A 77 -10.02 -8.27 -11.89
N VAL A 78 -9.70 -7.10 -11.34
CA VAL A 78 -9.13 -6.97 -9.98
C VAL A 78 -10.19 -6.84 -8.88
N ARG A 79 -11.47 -7.11 -9.17
CA ARG A 79 -12.53 -7.12 -8.15
C ARG A 79 -12.26 -8.11 -7.00
N ARG A 80 -11.53 -9.20 -7.26
CA ARG A 80 -11.12 -10.18 -6.25
C ARG A 80 -10.03 -9.68 -5.29
N TRP A 81 -9.44 -8.52 -5.57
CA TRP A 81 -8.38 -7.91 -4.74
C TRP A 81 -8.86 -7.50 -3.36
N ILE A 82 -10.07 -6.95 -3.29
CA ILE A 82 -10.70 -6.57 -2.03
C ILE A 82 -10.86 -7.82 -1.15
N LEU A 83 -11.50 -8.86 -1.72
CA LEU A 83 -11.70 -10.13 -1.02
C LEU A 83 -10.38 -10.77 -0.59
N ALA A 84 -9.34 -10.71 -1.44
CA ALA A 84 -8.02 -11.24 -1.12
C ALA A 84 -7.39 -10.53 0.08
N ASN A 85 -7.47 -9.20 0.14
CA ASN A 85 -6.96 -8.42 1.28
C ASN A 85 -7.76 -8.70 2.54
N THR A 86 -9.09 -8.65 2.47
CA THR A 86 -9.95 -8.96 3.62
C THR A 86 -9.65 -10.35 4.17
N LEU A 87 -9.64 -11.39 3.33
CA LEU A 87 -9.34 -12.75 3.76
C LEU A 87 -7.92 -12.90 4.30
N SER A 88 -6.93 -12.25 3.69
CA SER A 88 -5.54 -12.28 4.15
C SER A 88 -5.42 -11.72 5.58
N TYR A 89 -5.98 -10.53 5.84
CA TYR A 89 -5.96 -9.95 7.19
C TYR A 89 -6.80 -10.76 8.18
N SER A 90 -7.99 -11.23 7.79
CA SER A 90 -8.84 -12.06 8.66
C SER A 90 -8.17 -13.38 9.05
N LEU A 91 -7.56 -14.09 8.10
CA LEU A 91 -6.85 -15.33 8.41
C LEU A 91 -5.62 -15.05 9.28
N SER A 92 -4.94 -13.92 9.07
CA SER A 92 -3.79 -13.52 9.90
C SER A 92 -4.17 -13.41 11.37
N VAL A 93 -5.26 -12.72 11.69
CA VAL A 93 -5.70 -12.57 13.10
C VAL A 93 -6.19 -13.90 13.69
N ILE A 94 -6.89 -14.72 12.90
CA ILE A 94 -7.35 -16.05 13.34
C ILE A 94 -6.13 -16.90 13.71
N LEU A 95 -5.15 -17.00 12.82
CA LEU A 95 -3.93 -17.76 13.03
C LEU A 95 -3.13 -17.23 14.20
N TRP A 96 -3.00 -15.90 14.31
CA TRP A 96 -2.32 -15.28 15.45
C TRP A 96 -2.91 -15.75 16.77
N ILE A 97 -4.23 -15.68 16.92
CA ILE A 97 -4.92 -16.06 18.16
C ILE A 97 -4.79 -17.57 18.46
N PHE A 98 -4.86 -18.42 17.44
CA PHE A 98 -4.67 -19.86 17.64
C PHE A 98 -3.24 -20.24 18.03
N LEU A 99 -2.26 -19.51 17.50
CA LEU A 99 -0.85 -19.79 17.74
C LEU A 99 -0.31 -19.08 18.99
N ASP A 100 -0.98 -18.04 19.49
CA ASP A 100 -0.61 -17.25 20.65
C ASP A 100 -0.22 -18.13 21.86
N PRO A 101 -1.04 -19.10 22.33
CA PRO A 101 -0.69 -19.92 23.50
C PRO A 101 0.49 -20.86 23.24
N PHE A 102 0.62 -21.36 22.02
CA PHE A 102 1.74 -22.22 21.62
C PHE A 102 3.05 -21.45 21.71
N PHE A 103 3.06 -20.20 21.27
CA PHE A 103 4.27 -19.39 21.30
C PHE A 103 4.54 -18.71 22.64
N GLU A 104 3.53 -18.41 23.45
CA GLU A 104 3.71 -18.03 24.86
C GLU A 104 4.48 -19.12 25.63
N SER A 105 4.23 -20.40 25.31
CA SER A 105 4.98 -21.52 25.90
C SER A 105 6.46 -21.58 25.48
N MET A 106 6.81 -20.93 24.36
CA MET A 106 8.18 -20.77 23.89
C MET A 106 8.73 -19.42 24.39
N ALA A 107 9.00 -19.35 25.70
CA ALA A 107 9.22 -18.14 26.49
C ALA A 107 10.21 -17.08 25.94
N ASP A 108 11.06 -17.38 24.96
CA ASP A 108 12.02 -16.43 24.37
C ASP A 108 11.69 -15.97 22.94
N ASN A 109 10.63 -16.47 22.30
CA ASN A 109 10.47 -16.37 20.84
C ASN A 109 9.20 -15.67 20.34
N GLN A 110 8.65 -14.72 21.10
CA GLN A 110 7.46 -13.93 20.68
C GLN A 110 7.63 -13.20 19.32
N ASN A 111 8.87 -12.92 18.88
CA ASN A 111 9.11 -12.37 17.53
C ASN A 111 8.78 -13.35 16.39
N THR A 112 8.76 -14.65 16.67
CA THR A 112 8.51 -15.71 15.68
C THR A 112 7.04 -15.78 15.27
N ILE A 113 6.13 -15.39 16.16
CA ILE A 113 4.67 -15.39 15.93
C ILE A 113 4.30 -14.50 14.74
N GLY A 114 4.82 -13.27 14.77
CA GLY A 114 4.55 -12.28 13.72
C GLY A 114 5.02 -12.79 12.36
N ILE A 115 6.20 -13.41 12.29
CA ILE A 115 6.79 -13.90 11.03
C ILE A 115 5.92 -14.99 10.39
N VAL A 116 5.41 -15.95 11.19
CA VAL A 116 4.58 -17.05 10.66
C VAL A 116 3.22 -16.54 10.17
N VAL A 117 2.56 -15.71 10.96
CA VAL A 117 1.26 -15.10 10.61
C VAL A 117 1.39 -14.30 9.32
N VAL A 118 2.47 -13.52 9.21
CA VAL A 118 2.78 -12.71 8.03
C VAL A 118 3.06 -13.56 6.80
N GLY A 119 3.83 -14.63 6.96
CA GLY A 119 4.15 -15.55 5.87
C GLY A 119 2.90 -16.09 5.22
N ILE A 120 1.91 -16.50 6.03
CA ILE A 120 0.65 -17.07 5.53
C ILE A 120 -0.22 -16.01 4.84
N ALA A 121 -0.34 -14.82 5.42
CA ALA A 121 -1.06 -13.69 4.82
C ALA A 121 -0.52 -13.34 3.42
N SER A 122 0.81 -13.33 3.30
CA SER A 122 1.55 -13.00 2.09
C SER A 122 1.46 -14.12 1.06
N LEU A 123 1.43 -15.38 1.50
CA LEU A 123 1.17 -16.53 0.64
C LEU A 123 -0.22 -16.46 0.02
N LEU A 124 -1.26 -16.07 0.77
CA LEU A 124 -2.62 -15.95 0.22
C LEU A 124 -2.72 -14.85 -0.86
N LEU A 125 -2.11 -13.68 -0.61
CA LEU A 125 -2.02 -12.60 -1.59
C LEU A 125 -1.25 -13.07 -2.84
N TRP A 126 -0.15 -13.82 -2.64
CA TRP A 126 0.60 -14.43 -3.71
C TRP A 126 -0.22 -15.43 -4.53
N LEU A 127 -1.00 -16.30 -3.90
CA LEU A 127 -1.85 -17.29 -4.59
C LEU A 127 -2.86 -16.63 -5.53
N VAL A 128 -3.33 -15.43 -5.20
CA VAL A 128 -4.24 -14.63 -6.04
C VAL A 128 -3.48 -14.03 -7.22
N ILE A 129 -2.29 -13.48 -6.99
CA ILE A 129 -1.47 -12.79 -8.01
C ILE A 129 -0.78 -13.78 -8.97
N ARG A 130 -0.35 -14.96 -8.49
CA ARG A 130 0.44 -15.92 -9.27
C ARG A 130 -0.27 -16.46 -10.50
N ARG A 131 -1.60 -16.46 -10.50
CA ARG A 131 -2.40 -16.88 -11.67
C ARG A 131 -2.26 -15.92 -12.86
N ARG A 132 -1.71 -14.72 -12.65
CA ARG A 132 -1.60 -13.66 -13.67
C ARG A 132 -0.18 -13.22 -13.95
N PHE A 133 0.72 -13.33 -12.98
CA PHE A 133 2.09 -12.85 -13.11
C PHE A 133 3.08 -13.97 -12.82
N THR A 134 3.88 -14.33 -13.82
CA THR A 134 4.96 -15.33 -13.75
C THR A 134 6.08 -14.92 -12.79
N ARG A 135 6.22 -13.62 -12.48
CA ARG A 135 7.17 -13.06 -11.50
C ARG A 135 6.53 -12.67 -10.16
N SER A 136 5.48 -13.38 -9.75
CA SER A 136 4.72 -13.09 -8.53
C SER A 136 5.46 -13.40 -7.23
N LEU A 137 6.53 -14.20 -7.22
CA LEU A 137 7.24 -14.55 -5.99
C LEU A 137 7.80 -13.32 -5.27
N GLY A 138 8.34 -12.35 -6.02
CA GLY A 138 8.85 -11.10 -5.45
C GLY A 138 7.78 -10.30 -4.69
N TRP A 139 6.52 -10.39 -5.12
CA TRP A 139 5.40 -9.80 -4.40
C TRP A 139 5.16 -10.47 -3.05
N ALA A 140 5.22 -11.79 -2.99
CA ALA A 140 5.06 -12.53 -1.73
C ALA A 140 6.12 -12.11 -0.71
N VAL A 141 7.38 -12.02 -1.15
CA VAL A 141 8.52 -11.66 -0.29
C VAL A 141 8.38 -10.23 0.22
N VAL A 142 8.11 -9.26 -0.66
CA VAL A 142 7.99 -7.86 -0.25
C VAL A 142 6.76 -7.65 0.64
N SER A 143 5.61 -8.25 0.30
CA SER A 143 4.42 -8.20 1.17
C SER A 143 4.71 -8.83 2.53
N GLY A 144 5.50 -9.92 2.58
CA GLY A 144 5.96 -10.53 3.82
C GLY A 144 6.83 -9.60 4.66
N ILE A 145 7.87 -9.01 4.08
CA ILE A 145 8.76 -8.08 4.80
C ILE A 145 7.96 -6.88 5.34
N VAL A 146 7.09 -6.31 4.51
CA VAL A 146 6.24 -5.17 4.87
C VAL A 146 5.30 -5.52 6.02
N LEU A 147 4.69 -6.70 5.97
CA LEU A 147 3.74 -7.11 7.00
C LEU A 147 4.47 -7.52 8.30
N ILE A 148 5.70 -8.04 8.24
CA ILE A 148 6.55 -8.24 9.45
C ILE A 148 6.81 -6.89 10.11
N ALA A 149 7.22 -5.88 9.33
CA ALA A 149 7.40 -4.53 9.85
C ALA A 149 6.10 -3.98 10.47
N PHE A 150 4.95 -4.23 9.83
CA PHE A 150 3.62 -3.87 10.36
C PHE A 150 3.34 -4.49 11.74
N PHE A 151 3.53 -5.81 11.91
CA PHE A 151 3.30 -6.45 13.21
C PHE A 151 4.30 -6.01 14.27
N TYR A 152 5.55 -5.75 13.88
CA TYR A 152 6.55 -5.19 14.79
C TYR A 152 6.13 -3.79 15.26
N SER A 153 5.61 -2.94 14.36
CA SER A 153 5.02 -1.64 14.71
C SER A 153 3.78 -1.78 15.60
N ILE A 154 2.88 -2.74 15.34
CA ILE A 154 1.73 -3.03 16.24
C ILE A 154 2.23 -3.36 17.62
N ARG A 155 3.27 -4.18 17.76
CA ARG A 155 3.76 -4.57 19.08
C ARG A 155 4.32 -3.36 19.84
N MET A 156 5.18 -2.58 19.19
CA MET A 156 5.79 -1.41 19.81
C MET A 156 4.75 -0.35 20.20
N ILE A 157 3.73 -0.13 19.36
CA ILE A 157 2.66 0.85 19.61
C ILE A 157 1.55 0.27 20.51
N GLY A 158 1.29 -1.02 20.38
CA GLY A 158 0.23 -1.78 21.07
C GLY A 158 0.52 -2.01 22.54
N LEU A 159 1.80 -2.12 22.91
CA LEU A 159 2.24 -2.08 24.31
C LEU A 159 1.86 -0.75 24.97
N ASP A 160 1.86 0.36 24.22
CA ASP A 160 1.41 1.66 24.71
C ASP A 160 -0.13 1.80 24.68
N LEU A 161 -0.80 1.38 23.60
CA LEU A 161 -2.26 1.44 23.45
C LEU A 161 -3.04 0.72 24.56
N GLY A 162 -2.50 -0.40 25.05
CA GLY A 162 -3.07 -1.15 26.17
C GLY A 162 -2.95 -0.43 27.52
N GLN A 163 -1.96 0.45 27.69
CA GLN A 163 -1.74 1.23 28.90
C GLN A 163 -2.35 2.65 28.83
N SER A 164 -2.52 3.21 27.63
CA SER A 164 -2.96 4.59 27.40
C SER A 164 -4.48 4.75 27.23
N SER A 165 -5.27 3.78 27.75
CA SER A 165 -6.73 3.71 27.63
C SER A 165 -7.43 5.01 28.05
N GLY A 166 -7.67 5.91 27.09
CA GLY A 166 -8.62 7.02 27.25
C GLY A 166 -8.24 8.35 26.61
N LYS A 167 -6.95 8.70 26.43
CA LYS A 167 -6.58 10.08 26.00
C LYS A 167 -5.90 10.22 24.63
N TYR A 168 -5.25 9.18 24.09
CA TYR A 168 -4.42 9.34 22.88
C TYR A 168 -4.80 8.44 21.70
N ILE A 169 -5.95 7.76 21.79
CA ILE A 169 -6.40 6.76 20.81
C ILE A 169 -6.35 7.27 19.37
N VAL A 170 -6.82 8.49 19.09
CA VAL A 170 -6.79 9.04 17.72
C VAL A 170 -5.36 9.30 17.25
N GLY A 171 -4.51 9.83 18.14
CA GLY A 171 -3.09 10.06 17.86
C GLY A 171 -2.34 8.77 17.57
N ASP A 172 -2.65 7.71 18.33
CA ASP A 172 -2.03 6.40 18.15
C ASP A 172 -2.45 5.76 16.83
N HIS A 173 -3.73 5.84 16.44
CA HIS A 173 -4.18 5.35 15.14
C HIS A 173 -3.58 6.12 13.97
N ILE A 174 -3.42 7.44 14.08
CA ILE A 174 -2.72 8.25 13.06
C ILE A 174 -1.26 7.81 12.98
N THR A 175 -0.55 7.81 14.10
CA THR A 175 0.86 7.40 14.18
C THR A 175 1.06 6.01 13.60
N PHE A 176 0.15 5.10 13.93
CA PHE A 176 0.13 3.74 13.41
C PHE A 176 -0.10 3.68 11.90
N ALA A 177 -1.13 4.37 11.38
CA ALA A 177 -1.45 4.37 9.96
C ALA A 177 -0.33 4.97 9.12
N PHE A 178 0.38 5.98 9.62
CA PHE A 178 1.51 6.59 8.93
C PHE A 178 2.77 5.72 9.02
N SER A 179 3.13 5.23 10.21
CA SER A 179 4.31 4.39 10.42
C SER A 179 4.26 3.07 9.65
N THR A 180 3.06 2.54 9.41
CA THR A 180 2.88 1.29 8.65
C THR A 180 2.47 1.52 7.19
N GLY A 181 1.58 2.49 6.94
CA GLY A 181 1.04 2.79 5.61
C GLY A 181 2.07 3.38 4.66
N ILE A 182 2.98 4.21 5.15
CA ILE A 182 4.03 4.79 4.30
C ILE A 182 5.03 3.72 3.87
N PRO A 183 5.70 2.95 4.77
CA PRO A 183 6.66 1.93 4.33
C PRO A 183 6.01 0.85 3.45
N SER A 184 4.80 0.40 3.82
CA SER A 184 4.06 -0.57 3.02
C SER A 184 3.70 -0.04 1.65
N GLY A 185 3.21 1.21 1.57
CA GLY A 185 2.87 1.89 0.34
C GLY A 185 4.07 2.14 -0.57
N VAL A 186 5.21 2.55 0.00
CA VAL A 186 6.48 2.73 -0.72
C VAL A 186 6.91 1.41 -1.37
N ALA A 187 7.01 0.35 -0.58
CA ALA A 187 7.54 -0.94 -1.04
C ALA A 187 6.60 -1.63 -2.04
N SER A 188 5.31 -1.72 -1.71
CA SER A 188 4.32 -2.33 -2.61
C SER A 188 4.04 -1.47 -3.84
N GLY A 189 4.13 -0.15 -3.73
CA GLY A 189 3.96 0.76 -4.87
C GLY A 189 5.06 0.57 -5.91
N ILE A 190 6.31 0.36 -5.49
CA ILE A 190 7.42 0.09 -6.44
C ILE A 190 7.08 -1.16 -7.24
N LEU A 191 6.60 -2.21 -6.58
CA LEU A 191 6.19 -3.43 -7.25
C LEU A 191 5.00 -3.22 -8.18
N VAL A 192 4.01 -2.40 -7.81
CA VAL A 192 2.90 -2.04 -8.71
C VAL A 192 3.43 -1.39 -9.97
N VAL A 193 4.35 -0.43 -9.84
CA VAL A 193 4.94 0.25 -11.01
C VAL A 193 5.73 -0.72 -11.88
N LEU A 194 6.53 -1.61 -11.28
CA LEU A 194 7.28 -2.63 -12.03
C LEU A 194 6.35 -3.62 -12.74
N LEU A 195 5.20 -3.92 -12.16
CA LEU A 195 4.22 -4.85 -12.69
C LEU A 195 3.36 -4.22 -13.80
N ILE A 196 2.95 -2.96 -13.64
CA ILE A 196 2.11 -2.22 -14.59
C ILE A 196 2.96 -1.57 -15.70
N GLY A 197 4.23 -1.26 -15.45
CA GLY A 197 5.13 -0.60 -16.38
C GLY A 197 5.17 -1.22 -17.79
N PRO A 198 5.34 -2.55 -17.93
CA PRO A 198 5.31 -3.20 -19.24
C PRO A 198 3.97 -3.10 -19.98
N VAL A 199 2.86 -2.98 -19.24
CA VAL A 199 1.52 -2.77 -19.82
C VAL A 199 1.42 -1.36 -20.37
N LEU A 200 1.87 -0.37 -19.61
CA LEU A 200 1.85 1.04 -20.02
C LEU A 200 2.75 1.32 -21.22
N SER A 201 3.90 0.64 -21.33
CA SER A 201 4.81 0.82 -22.46
C SER A 201 4.30 0.22 -23.77
N ARG A 202 3.41 -0.78 -23.73
CA ARG A 202 2.83 -1.35 -24.97
C ARG A 202 1.86 -0.38 -25.64
N ASP A 203 1.06 0.32 -24.85
CA ASP A 203 0.06 1.25 -25.38
C ASP A 203 0.70 2.49 -26.00
N SER A 204 1.87 2.94 -25.50
CA SER A 204 2.61 4.04 -26.11
C SER A 204 3.04 3.74 -27.55
N HIS A 205 3.43 2.50 -27.85
CA HIS A 205 3.81 2.12 -29.22
C HIS A 205 2.61 2.05 -30.17
N LEU A 206 1.44 1.63 -29.68
CA LEU A 206 0.22 1.64 -30.48
C LEU A 206 -0.21 3.08 -30.81
N VAL A 207 -0.11 3.99 -29.84
CA VAL A 207 -0.42 5.41 -30.06
C VAL A 207 0.60 6.05 -31.00
N GLU A 208 1.89 5.75 -30.87
CA GLU A 208 2.91 6.24 -31.80
C GLU A 208 2.70 5.68 -33.23
N GLY A 209 2.34 4.40 -33.35
CA GLY A 209 2.00 3.79 -34.64
C GLY A 209 0.77 4.42 -35.30
N LEU A 210 -0.30 4.67 -34.54
CA LEU A 210 -1.50 5.35 -35.03
C LEU A 210 -1.22 6.81 -35.39
N ALA A 211 -0.37 7.50 -34.62
CA ALA A 211 0.06 8.86 -34.94
C ALA A 211 0.83 8.89 -36.27
N ARG A 212 1.78 7.97 -36.49
CA ARG A 212 2.52 7.84 -37.76
C ARG A 212 1.60 7.53 -38.93
N LEU A 213 0.62 6.65 -38.76
CA LEU A 213 -0.37 6.36 -39.80
C LEU A 213 -1.25 7.59 -40.13
N SER A 214 -1.59 8.40 -39.12
CA SER A 214 -2.31 9.66 -39.34
C SER A 214 -1.46 10.72 -40.06
N GLU A 215 -0.13 10.72 -39.91
CA GLU A 215 0.77 11.59 -40.66
C GLU A 215 0.92 11.13 -42.12
N VAL A 216 1.04 9.82 -42.36
CA VAL A 216 1.05 9.26 -43.72
C VAL A 216 -0.24 9.60 -44.47
N SER A 217 -1.40 9.62 -43.78
CA SER A 217 -2.66 10.04 -44.38
C SER A 217 -2.74 11.55 -44.70
N LYS A 218 -1.88 12.38 -44.12
CA LYS A 218 -1.81 13.83 -44.39
C LYS A 218 -0.94 14.20 -45.59
N PHE A 219 -0.17 13.26 -46.13
CA PHE A 219 0.62 13.48 -47.36
C PHE A 219 -0.20 13.47 -48.65
N SER A 220 -1.52 13.34 -48.56
CA SER A 220 -2.43 13.72 -49.65
C SER A 220 -2.60 15.25 -49.67
N THR A 221 -1.66 15.91 -50.36
CA THR A 221 -1.71 17.26 -50.95
C THR A 221 -2.00 18.48 -50.04
N ARG A 222 -0.94 19.16 -49.54
CA ARG A 222 -0.80 20.64 -49.55
C ARG A 222 0.58 21.13 -49.07
N PRO A 223 0.99 22.36 -49.47
CA PRO A 223 2.38 22.79 -49.57
C PRO A 223 3.02 23.26 -48.25
N GLU A 224 4.35 23.36 -48.33
CA GLU A 224 5.36 23.67 -47.32
C GLU A 224 4.95 24.71 -46.26
N ILE A 225 4.97 24.29 -44.99
CA ILE A 225 4.91 25.16 -43.82
C ILE A 225 6.29 25.14 -43.17
N ARG A 226 6.88 26.34 -43.00
CA ARG A 226 8.17 26.57 -42.34
C ARG A 226 8.22 25.90 -40.97
N VAL A 227 9.26 25.11 -40.75
CA VAL A 227 9.59 24.46 -39.48
C VAL A 227 10.04 25.53 -38.49
N ALA A 228 9.22 25.80 -37.47
CA ALA A 228 9.57 26.65 -36.35
C ALA A 228 10.56 25.93 -35.43
N GLU A 229 11.60 26.65 -34.99
CA GLU A 229 12.62 26.16 -34.06
C GLU A 229 11.98 25.60 -32.79
N THR A 230 12.42 24.41 -32.40
CA THR A 230 11.89 23.73 -31.21
C THR A 230 12.40 24.44 -29.95
N PRO A 231 11.51 24.90 -29.05
CA PRO A 231 11.92 25.56 -27.82
C PRO A 231 12.72 24.59 -26.94
N PRO A 232 13.65 25.12 -26.12
CA PRO A 232 14.50 24.31 -25.25
C PRO A 232 13.63 23.42 -24.34
N SER A 233 14.01 22.15 -24.24
CA SER A 233 13.27 21.15 -23.48
C SER A 233 13.22 21.54 -22.01
N GLU A 234 12.03 21.94 -21.54
CA GLU A 234 11.80 22.17 -20.11
C GLU A 234 12.23 20.94 -19.31
N PRO A 235 12.90 21.12 -18.16
CA PRO A 235 13.27 20.01 -17.30
C PRO A 235 12.03 19.19 -17.00
N SER A 236 12.07 17.90 -17.34
CA SER A 236 10.89 17.06 -17.28
C SER A 236 10.28 17.15 -15.89
N PHE A 237 8.98 17.48 -15.83
CA PHE A 237 8.21 17.60 -14.60
C PHE A 237 8.43 16.40 -13.64
N ALA A 238 8.73 15.22 -14.21
CA ALA A 238 9.16 14.02 -13.49
C ALA A 238 10.46 14.21 -12.67
N LYS A 239 11.50 14.86 -13.23
CA LYS A 239 12.76 15.16 -12.52
C LYS A 239 12.55 16.17 -11.40
N PHE A 240 11.70 17.17 -11.60
CA PHE A 240 11.31 18.13 -10.56
C PHE A 240 10.62 17.43 -9.40
N ILE A 241 9.58 16.63 -9.67
CA ILE A 241 8.85 15.92 -8.61
C ILE A 241 9.73 14.90 -7.89
N LEU A 242 10.56 14.13 -8.59
CA LEU A 242 11.45 13.14 -7.97
C LEU A 242 12.41 13.80 -6.98
N THR A 243 13.05 14.89 -7.40
CA THR A 243 14.10 15.55 -6.60
C THR A 243 13.56 16.48 -5.53
N LYS A 244 12.42 17.14 -5.77
CA LYS A 244 11.86 18.16 -4.88
C LYS A 244 10.77 17.67 -3.95
N ILE A 245 10.13 16.53 -4.25
CA ILE A 245 9.00 16.01 -3.45
C ILE A 245 9.24 14.56 -3.03
N GLY A 246 9.56 13.68 -3.98
CA GLY A 246 9.75 12.25 -3.72
C GLY A 246 10.92 11.98 -2.78
N LEU A 247 12.09 12.57 -3.06
CA LEU A 247 13.28 12.40 -2.24
C LEU A 247 13.06 12.95 -0.81
N PRO A 248 12.54 14.18 -0.59
CA PRO A 248 12.22 14.64 0.76
C PRO A 248 11.22 13.77 1.52
N LEU A 249 10.15 13.27 0.91
CA LEU A 249 9.19 12.38 1.58
C LEU A 249 9.82 11.03 1.95
N LEU A 250 10.66 10.48 1.08
CA LEU A 250 11.39 9.25 1.35
C LEU A 250 12.42 9.47 2.46
N THR A 251 13.12 10.61 2.45
CA THR A 251 14.02 11.02 3.53
C THR A 251 13.27 11.25 4.84
N ILE A 252 12.09 11.88 4.83
CA ILE A 252 11.24 12.05 6.03
C ILE A 252 10.77 10.70 6.54
N GLY A 253 10.34 9.79 5.66
CA GLY A 253 9.94 8.44 6.04
C GLY A 253 11.11 7.63 6.64
N VAL A 254 12.30 7.74 6.05
CA VAL A 254 13.53 7.10 6.56
C VAL A 254 13.98 7.76 7.86
N LEU A 255 13.94 9.08 7.99
CA LEU A 255 14.28 9.79 9.22
C LEU A 255 13.27 9.51 10.33
N ALA A 256 11.97 9.44 10.02
CA ALA A 256 10.95 9.02 10.98
C ALA A 256 11.19 7.57 11.42
N LEU A 257 11.56 6.68 10.49
CA LEU A 257 11.94 5.30 10.81
C LEU A 257 13.21 5.23 11.68
N ILE A 258 14.24 6.02 11.36
CA ILE A 258 15.49 6.11 12.15
C ILE A 258 15.19 6.67 13.53
N LEU A 259 14.51 7.81 13.63
CA LEU A 259 14.12 8.42 14.90
C LEU A 259 13.21 7.49 15.72
N TRP A 260 12.40 6.66 15.07
CA TRP A 260 11.59 5.65 15.75
C TRP A 260 12.44 4.49 16.27
N ILE A 261 13.42 4.01 15.49
CA ILE A 261 14.37 2.96 15.90
C ILE A 261 15.30 3.44 17.02
N THR A 262 15.76 4.70 16.96
CA THR A 262 16.75 5.26 17.89
C THR A 262 16.13 6.04 19.04
N GLY A 263 14.87 6.46 18.92
CA GLY A 263 14.20 7.37 19.86
C GLY A 263 13.64 6.72 21.11
N SER A 264 13.42 5.40 21.11
CA SER A 264 12.97 4.64 22.30
C SER A 264 14.03 4.54 23.41
N SER A 265 15.21 5.13 23.21
CA SER A 265 16.32 5.13 24.18
C SER A 265 16.47 6.44 24.97
N TYR A 266 15.56 7.41 24.81
CA TYR A 266 15.56 8.62 25.63
C TYR A 266 14.61 8.44 26.83
N PRO A 267 15.12 8.49 28.07
CA PRO A 267 14.32 8.37 29.29
C PRO A 267 13.33 9.53 29.49
#